data_AF-A0A5M3VWZ9-F1
#
_entry.id   AF-A0A5M3VWZ9-F1
#
_cell.length_a   1.000
_cell.length_b   1.000
_cell.length_c   1.000
_cell.angle_alpha   90.00
_cell.angle_beta   90.00
_cell.angle_gamma   90.00
#
_symmetry.space_group_name_H-M   'P 1'
#
loop_
_entity.id
_entity.type
_entity.pdbx_description
1 polymer ?
#
loop_
_entity_poly.entity_id
_entity_poly.type
_entity_poly.pdbx_seq_one_letter_code
_entity_poly.pdbx_strand_id
1 'polypeptide(L)'
;MPGPRTFDATALLDLLERSWAWQLRRVSLVIEAGLAGETIDAAADALGEACRRVGHRELATRWPACVAGCVAGVAARHGAADAFWPRWWAASRHRGSPARWGTAFLDALRVLGLPADPDVKRSIMMHAGHGTAPEVPSPLDLDPFGAGVRRGGTALTHPGEETLLVFGEDGRHLPGELPEAAVWVAHPGDRDLIADIPIRIIAESFLPSGWDGWRLTQISLANAAWLALADGPRHPVRGRVRPRLLIEEPTPGLAGPGGSPVLAAPPALRLPAGTWLATVQPAGARPAPADPADLWARLPRPLLGTFTVDVRDARGRGTRETVTLAEGLSARYDPPVRLFDDGGPTPVDALFGTVPGLTVAPQALAFTRTEITRGITCVAGDRVLALTVTPPHMRVLAGREWHTAPLRLTPEELGSLRLEIPGVRERPPIEVRAGGVLVQELTPHANGEYPLRRVLDTVAAHGQALLAVRRHGRLIPLAVISPAVPAAPDPWLCND
;
A
#
# COMPACT_ATOMS: atom_id res chain seq x y z
N MET A 1 -54.73 -46.14 -5.29
CA MET A 1 -53.30 -46.05 -4.92
C MET A 1 -52.48 -46.64 -6.06
N PRO A 2 -51.87 -45.83 -6.94
CA PRO A 2 -50.99 -46.38 -7.97
C PRO A 2 -49.70 -46.86 -7.29
N GLY A 3 -49.30 -48.10 -7.56
CA GLY A 3 -48.07 -48.70 -7.02
C GLY A 3 -46.80 -47.97 -7.47
N PRO A 4 -45.64 -48.25 -6.84
CA PRO A 4 -44.39 -47.58 -7.17
C PRO A 4 -44.05 -47.82 -8.64
N ARG A 5 -43.95 -46.74 -9.42
CA ARG A 5 -43.47 -46.78 -10.80
C ARG A 5 -42.01 -47.23 -10.77
N THR A 6 -41.73 -48.47 -11.14
CA THR A 6 -40.37 -48.93 -11.44
C THR A 6 -39.90 -48.19 -12.70
N PHE A 7 -39.10 -47.14 -12.52
CA PHE A 7 -38.43 -46.48 -13.62
C PHE A 7 -37.42 -47.45 -14.25
N ASP A 8 -37.40 -47.51 -15.58
CA ASP A 8 -36.35 -48.24 -16.31
C ASP A 8 -34.99 -47.59 -16.00
N ALA A 9 -34.00 -48.41 -15.65
CA ALA A 9 -32.67 -47.97 -15.23
C ALA A 9 -32.00 -47.10 -16.32
N THR A 10 -32.16 -47.47 -17.59
CA THR A 10 -31.63 -46.71 -18.72
C THR A 10 -32.32 -45.35 -18.86
N ALA A 11 -33.64 -45.28 -18.70
CA ALA A 11 -34.38 -44.02 -18.78
C ALA A 11 -33.98 -43.05 -17.65
N LEU A 12 -33.70 -43.56 -16.45
CA LEU A 12 -33.19 -42.75 -15.34
C LEU A 12 -31.80 -42.19 -15.65
N LEU A 13 -30.89 -43.03 -16.17
CA LEU A 13 -29.54 -42.59 -16.55
C LEU A 13 -29.57 -41.57 -17.69
N ASP A 14 -30.42 -41.74 -18.70
CA ASP A 14 -30.58 -40.77 -19.80
C ASP A 14 -31.12 -39.41 -19.33
N LEU A 15 -31.92 -39.39 -18.26
CA LEU A 15 -32.41 -38.16 -17.64
C LEU A 15 -31.29 -37.47 -16.85
N LEU A 16 -30.61 -38.20 -15.98
CA LEU A 16 -29.56 -37.67 -15.11
C LEU A 16 -28.32 -37.26 -15.88
N GLU A 17 -27.93 -38.01 -16.90
CA GLU A 17 -26.77 -37.69 -17.73
C GLU A 17 -26.89 -36.30 -18.36
N ARG A 18 -28.08 -35.93 -18.85
CA ARG A 18 -28.31 -34.61 -19.45
C ARG A 18 -28.14 -33.47 -18.45
N SER A 19 -28.63 -33.63 -17.23
CA SER A 19 -28.50 -32.58 -16.20
C SER A 19 -27.09 -32.54 -15.63
N TRP A 20 -26.52 -33.69 -15.29
CA TRP A 20 -25.21 -33.78 -14.65
C TRP A 20 -24.07 -33.45 -15.61
N ALA A 21 -24.15 -33.83 -16.89
CA ALA A 21 -23.09 -33.47 -17.86
C ALA A 21 -22.96 -31.96 -18.01
N TRP A 22 -24.09 -31.24 -17.97
CA TRP A 22 -24.07 -29.78 -18.00
C TRP A 22 -23.43 -29.18 -16.74
N GLN A 23 -23.74 -29.72 -15.55
CA GLN A 23 -23.15 -29.26 -14.29
C GLN A 23 -21.65 -29.58 -14.22
N LEU A 24 -21.26 -30.80 -14.59
CA LEU A 24 -19.88 -31.29 -14.49
C LEU A 24 -18.92 -30.59 -15.45
N ARG A 25 -19.38 -30.14 -16.62
CA ARG A 25 -18.54 -29.37 -17.56
C ARG A 25 -18.20 -27.96 -17.08
N ARG A 26 -18.84 -27.48 -16.01
CA ARG A 26 -18.66 -26.11 -15.48
C ARG A 26 -17.79 -26.07 -14.22
N VAL A 27 -17.34 -27.23 -13.76
CA VAL A 27 -16.55 -27.37 -12.54
C VAL A 27 -15.23 -28.06 -12.85
N SER A 28 -14.27 -27.91 -11.95
CA SER A 28 -12.95 -28.52 -12.09
C SER A 28 -12.94 -29.91 -11.43
N LEU A 29 -13.73 -30.10 -10.37
CA LEU A 29 -13.86 -31.37 -9.67
C LEU A 29 -15.33 -31.79 -9.56
N VAL A 30 -15.60 -33.10 -9.62
CA VAL A 30 -16.96 -33.65 -9.55
C VAL A 30 -17.69 -33.23 -8.26
N ILE A 31 -17.00 -33.18 -7.12
CA ILE A 31 -17.58 -32.78 -5.83
C ILE A 31 -18.16 -31.36 -5.84
N GLU A 32 -17.60 -30.45 -6.65
CA GLU A 32 -18.03 -29.05 -6.75
C GLU A 32 -19.42 -28.92 -7.40
N ALA A 33 -19.86 -29.92 -8.17
CA ALA A 33 -21.18 -29.91 -8.80
C ALA A 33 -22.34 -30.09 -7.81
N GLY A 34 -22.06 -30.44 -6.55
CA GLY A 34 -23.07 -30.48 -5.49
C GLY A 34 -24.19 -31.49 -5.74
N LEU A 35 -23.86 -32.65 -6.33
CA LEU A 35 -24.84 -33.68 -6.67
C LEU A 35 -25.50 -34.27 -5.41
N ALA A 36 -26.83 -34.37 -5.40
CA ALA A 36 -27.59 -34.83 -4.25
C ALA A 36 -27.36 -36.32 -3.95
N GLY A 37 -27.10 -36.66 -2.68
CA GLY A 37 -26.76 -38.03 -2.24
C GLY A 37 -27.81 -39.09 -2.58
N GLU A 38 -29.11 -38.77 -2.43
CA GLU A 38 -30.19 -39.70 -2.78
C GLU A 38 -30.22 -40.02 -4.28
N THR A 39 -29.95 -39.01 -5.12
CA THR A 39 -29.88 -39.17 -6.57
C THR A 39 -28.64 -39.95 -6.98
N ILE A 40 -27.51 -39.77 -6.28
CA ILE A 40 -26.29 -40.58 -6.46
C ILE A 40 -26.57 -42.05 -6.16
N ASP A 41 -27.27 -42.35 -5.08
CA ASP A 41 -27.56 -43.74 -4.68
C ASP A 41 -28.47 -44.43 -5.71
N ALA A 42 -29.53 -43.76 -6.17
CA ALA A 42 -30.41 -44.26 -7.23
C ALA A 42 -29.69 -44.44 -8.58
N ALA A 43 -28.81 -43.50 -8.94
CA ALA A 43 -28.02 -43.57 -10.17
C ALA A 43 -26.95 -44.67 -10.12
N ALA A 44 -26.32 -44.90 -8.96
CA ALA A 44 -25.35 -45.97 -8.77
C ALA A 44 -26.00 -47.36 -8.96
N ASP A 45 -27.19 -47.59 -8.39
CA ASP A 45 -27.94 -48.84 -8.58
C ASP A 45 -28.31 -49.04 -10.06
N ALA A 46 -28.81 -47.99 -10.72
CA ALA A 46 -29.12 -48.02 -12.15
C ALA A 46 -27.89 -48.29 -13.03
N LEU A 47 -26.72 -47.71 -12.70
CA LEU A 47 -25.45 -47.98 -13.38
C LEU A 47 -25.02 -49.44 -13.23
N GLY A 48 -25.24 -50.06 -12.06
CA GLY A 48 -24.94 -51.47 -11.87
C GLY A 48 -25.81 -52.41 -12.70
N GLU A 49 -27.11 -52.10 -12.82
CA GLU A 49 -28.01 -52.83 -13.71
C GLU A 49 -27.66 -52.63 -15.19
N ALA A 50 -27.40 -51.40 -15.62
CA ALA A 50 -26.96 -51.11 -16.98
C ALA A 50 -25.63 -51.79 -17.30
N CYS A 51 -24.68 -51.82 -16.34
CA CYS A 51 -23.38 -52.47 -16.49
C CYS A 51 -23.52 -53.96 -16.84
N ARG A 52 -24.52 -54.66 -16.28
CA ARG A 52 -24.78 -56.08 -16.59
C ARG A 52 -25.17 -56.31 -18.06
N ARG A 53 -25.77 -55.30 -18.70
CA ARG A 53 -26.29 -55.39 -20.07
C ARG A 53 -25.28 -54.92 -21.12
N VAL A 54 -24.61 -53.79 -20.86
CA VAL A 54 -23.76 -53.11 -21.87
C VAL A 54 -22.26 -53.06 -21.51
N GLY A 55 -21.89 -53.32 -20.26
CA GLY A 55 -20.50 -53.35 -19.80
C GLY A 55 -19.86 -51.97 -19.55
N HIS A 56 -18.74 -51.96 -18.81
CA HIS A 56 -18.09 -50.75 -18.25
C HIS A 56 -17.70 -49.68 -19.28
N ARG A 57 -17.21 -50.09 -20.45
CA ARG A 57 -16.75 -49.16 -21.49
C ARG A 57 -17.91 -48.42 -22.16
N GLU A 58 -19.02 -49.12 -22.39
CA GLU A 58 -20.21 -48.50 -22.96
C GLU A 58 -20.86 -47.53 -21.97
N LEU A 59 -20.83 -47.84 -20.66
CA LEU A 59 -21.28 -46.89 -19.63
C LEU A 59 -20.49 -45.58 -19.66
N ALA A 60 -19.16 -45.65 -19.77
CA ALA A 60 -18.29 -44.46 -19.75
C ALA A 60 -18.48 -43.56 -20.98
N THR A 61 -19.02 -44.09 -22.07
CA THR A 61 -19.25 -43.32 -23.31
C THR A 61 -20.69 -42.84 -23.43
N ARG A 62 -21.65 -43.64 -22.98
CA ARG A 62 -23.08 -43.33 -23.05
C ARG A 62 -23.57 -42.47 -21.88
N TRP A 63 -23.05 -42.70 -20.67
CA TRP A 63 -23.40 -41.96 -19.45
C TRP A 63 -22.17 -41.50 -18.64
N PRO A 64 -21.25 -40.74 -19.25
CA PRO A 64 -20.02 -40.29 -18.58
C PRO A 64 -20.29 -39.46 -17.32
N ALA A 65 -21.27 -38.56 -17.32
CA ALA A 65 -21.59 -37.75 -16.15
C ALA A 65 -22.14 -38.58 -15.00
N CYS A 66 -23.00 -39.57 -15.29
CA CYS A 66 -23.47 -40.50 -14.26
C CYS A 66 -22.32 -41.33 -13.67
N VAL A 67 -21.43 -41.86 -14.51
CA VAL A 67 -20.26 -42.64 -14.06
C VAL A 67 -19.34 -41.80 -13.18
N ALA A 68 -18.95 -40.60 -13.64
CA ALA A 68 -18.08 -39.71 -12.88
C ALA A 68 -18.74 -39.25 -11.57
N GLY A 69 -19.99 -38.79 -11.65
CA GLY A 69 -20.79 -38.33 -10.51
C GLY A 69 -20.95 -39.37 -9.41
N CYS A 70 -21.30 -40.61 -9.79
CA CYS A 70 -21.57 -41.66 -8.81
C CYS A 70 -20.29 -42.18 -8.14
N VAL A 71 -19.23 -42.44 -8.93
CA VAL A 71 -17.97 -42.99 -8.39
C VAL A 71 -17.32 -42.01 -7.42
N ALA A 72 -17.21 -40.73 -7.81
CA ALA A 72 -16.66 -39.69 -6.93
C ALA A 72 -17.59 -39.37 -5.76
N GLY A 73 -18.92 -39.33 -5.97
CA GLY A 73 -19.89 -39.06 -4.91
C GLY A 73 -19.93 -40.14 -3.82
N VAL A 74 -19.83 -41.42 -4.21
CA VAL A 74 -19.72 -42.53 -3.25
C VAL A 74 -18.41 -42.47 -2.47
N ALA A 75 -17.30 -42.11 -3.13
CA ALA A 75 -16.01 -41.90 -2.47
C ALA A 75 -16.06 -40.71 -1.47
N ALA A 76 -16.69 -39.60 -1.88
CA ALA A 76 -16.82 -38.40 -1.06
C ALA A 76 -17.53 -38.69 0.27
N ARG A 77 -18.58 -39.51 0.24
CA ARG A 77 -19.38 -39.86 1.44
C ARG A 77 -18.69 -40.85 2.38
N HIS A 78 -17.65 -41.55 1.94
CA HIS A 78 -17.10 -42.68 2.70
C HIS A 78 -15.60 -42.61 3.01
N GLY A 79 -14.88 -41.58 2.55
CA GLY A 79 -13.67 -40.99 3.16
C GLY A 79 -12.39 -41.85 3.28
N ALA A 80 -12.48 -43.18 3.26
CA ALA A 80 -11.34 -44.07 3.44
C ALA A 80 -11.04 -44.82 2.13
N ALA A 81 -9.86 -44.57 1.56
CA ALA A 81 -9.47 -45.01 0.22
C ALA A 81 -9.25 -46.54 0.11
N ASP A 82 -9.15 -47.23 1.24
CA ASP A 82 -9.04 -48.69 1.39
C ASP A 82 -10.40 -49.39 1.47
N ALA A 83 -11.47 -48.69 1.87
CA ALA A 83 -12.84 -49.22 1.97
C ALA A 83 -13.77 -48.82 0.79
N PHE A 84 -13.25 -48.08 -0.20
CA PHE A 84 -14.05 -47.54 -1.31
C PHE A 84 -14.77 -48.63 -2.13
N TRP A 85 -14.06 -49.63 -2.65
CA TRP A 85 -14.64 -50.62 -3.56
C TRP A 85 -15.78 -51.44 -2.96
N PRO A 86 -15.68 -51.93 -1.70
CA PRO A 86 -16.82 -52.53 -1.01
C PRO A 86 -18.06 -51.64 -0.96
N ARG A 87 -17.90 -50.33 -0.75
CA ARG A 87 -19.01 -49.36 -0.72
C ARG A 87 -19.60 -49.10 -2.10
N TRP A 88 -18.74 -49.00 -3.12
CA TRP A 88 -19.17 -48.90 -4.51
C TRP A 88 -20.00 -50.11 -4.95
N TRP A 89 -19.59 -51.34 -4.59
CA TRP A 89 -20.36 -52.55 -4.91
C TRP A 89 -21.69 -52.63 -4.18
N ALA A 90 -21.77 -52.10 -2.95
CA ALA A 90 -23.03 -52.01 -2.21
C ALA A 90 -23.98 -51.01 -2.88
N ALA A 91 -23.49 -49.83 -3.25
CA ALA A 91 -24.28 -48.79 -3.91
C ALA A 91 -24.77 -49.22 -5.30
N SER A 92 -23.90 -49.83 -6.10
CA SER A 92 -24.23 -50.28 -7.47
C SER A 92 -24.90 -51.65 -7.54
N ARG A 93 -24.98 -52.40 -6.44
CA ARG A 93 -25.46 -53.81 -6.41
C ARG A 93 -24.82 -54.70 -7.48
N HIS A 94 -23.58 -54.37 -7.86
CA HIS A 94 -22.81 -55.06 -8.88
C HIS A 94 -21.35 -55.18 -8.44
N ARG A 95 -20.93 -56.41 -8.11
CA ARG A 95 -19.52 -56.73 -7.80
C ARG A 95 -18.71 -56.82 -9.09
N GLY A 96 -18.31 -55.67 -9.62
CA GLY A 96 -17.43 -55.55 -10.78
C GLY A 96 -15.96 -55.42 -10.40
N SER A 97 -15.05 -55.61 -11.38
CA SER A 97 -13.61 -55.42 -11.17
C SER A 97 -13.28 -53.95 -10.84
N PRO A 98 -12.53 -53.67 -9.75
CA PRO A 98 -12.01 -52.34 -9.42
C PRO A 98 -11.30 -51.67 -10.61
N ALA A 99 -10.48 -52.43 -11.33
CA ALA A 99 -9.76 -51.92 -12.49
C ALA A 99 -10.71 -51.47 -13.61
N ARG A 100 -11.78 -52.23 -13.87
CA ARG A 100 -12.74 -51.89 -14.95
C ARG A 100 -13.60 -50.68 -14.61
N TRP A 101 -14.05 -50.56 -13.37
CA TRP A 101 -14.74 -49.36 -12.90
C TRP A 101 -13.81 -48.15 -12.85
N GLY A 102 -12.55 -48.36 -12.47
CA GLY A 102 -11.52 -47.34 -12.51
C GLY A 102 -11.25 -46.80 -13.91
N THR A 103 -11.07 -47.69 -14.89
CA THR A 103 -10.92 -47.28 -16.29
C THR A 103 -12.16 -46.57 -16.81
N ALA A 104 -13.36 -47.08 -16.52
CA ALA A 104 -14.61 -46.42 -16.91
C ALA A 104 -14.74 -45.01 -16.31
N PHE A 105 -14.29 -44.82 -15.06
CA PHE A 105 -14.26 -43.51 -14.42
C PHE A 105 -13.28 -42.55 -15.13
N LEU A 106 -12.04 -42.97 -15.37
CA LEU A 106 -11.05 -42.16 -16.08
C LEU A 106 -11.49 -41.82 -17.52
N ASP A 107 -12.14 -42.77 -18.20
CA ASP A 107 -12.70 -42.55 -19.54
C ASP A 107 -13.85 -41.55 -19.51
N ALA A 108 -14.73 -41.63 -18.51
CA ALA A 108 -15.82 -40.67 -18.32
C ALA A 108 -15.30 -39.25 -18.04
N LEU A 109 -14.28 -39.10 -17.19
CA LEU A 109 -13.63 -37.80 -16.95
C LEU A 109 -13.06 -37.22 -18.25
N ARG A 110 -12.41 -38.06 -19.06
CA ARG A 110 -11.85 -37.66 -20.36
C ARG A 110 -12.93 -37.17 -21.32
N VAL A 111 -14.08 -37.85 -21.37
CA VAL A 111 -15.22 -37.44 -22.20
C VAL A 111 -15.82 -36.11 -21.72
N LEU A 112 -15.80 -35.85 -20.42
CA LEU A 112 -16.29 -34.60 -19.82
C LEU A 112 -15.28 -33.45 -19.89
N GLY A 113 -14.01 -33.72 -20.22
CA GLY A 113 -12.92 -32.75 -20.19
C GLY A 113 -12.44 -32.40 -18.78
N LEU A 114 -12.69 -33.29 -17.80
CA LEU A 114 -12.27 -33.11 -16.42
C LEU A 114 -10.82 -33.60 -16.21
N PRO A 115 -10.06 -32.96 -15.30
CA PRO A 115 -8.68 -33.37 -15.00
C PRO A 115 -8.66 -34.79 -14.45
N ALA A 116 -7.69 -35.61 -14.81
CA ALA A 116 -7.57 -36.98 -14.30
C ALA A 116 -6.11 -37.29 -13.94
N ASP A 117 -5.91 -37.98 -12.82
CA ASP A 117 -4.61 -38.56 -12.44
C ASP A 117 -4.49 -39.94 -13.12
N PRO A 118 -3.30 -40.32 -13.65
CA PRO A 118 -3.07 -41.67 -14.17
C PRO A 118 -3.35 -42.79 -13.16
N ASP A 119 -3.17 -42.52 -11.86
CA ASP A 119 -3.59 -43.39 -10.78
C ASP A 119 -5.10 -43.23 -10.50
N VAL A 120 -5.84 -44.30 -10.78
CA VAL A 120 -7.30 -44.37 -10.59
C VAL A 120 -7.71 -43.94 -9.19
N LYS A 121 -6.98 -44.38 -8.16
CA LYS A 121 -7.36 -44.15 -6.76
C LYS A 121 -7.16 -42.67 -6.42
N ARG A 122 -6.05 -42.06 -6.85
CA ARG A 122 -5.81 -40.62 -6.71
C ARG A 122 -6.84 -39.79 -7.46
N SER A 123 -7.16 -40.16 -8.70
CA SER A 123 -8.16 -39.44 -9.49
C SER A 123 -9.56 -39.49 -8.85
N ILE A 124 -9.96 -40.64 -8.31
CA ILE A 124 -11.24 -40.77 -7.58
C ILE A 124 -11.24 -39.90 -6.32
N MET A 125 -10.16 -39.93 -5.52
CA MET A 125 -10.08 -39.15 -4.28
C MET A 125 -10.02 -37.64 -4.52
N MET A 126 -9.28 -37.20 -5.55
CA MET A 126 -9.24 -35.82 -6.01
C MET A 126 -10.63 -35.31 -6.35
N HIS A 127 -11.40 -36.06 -7.13
CA HIS A 127 -12.78 -35.68 -7.48
C HIS A 127 -13.78 -35.84 -6.35
N ALA A 128 -13.45 -36.61 -5.32
CA ALA A 128 -14.25 -36.79 -4.11
C ALA A 128 -14.02 -35.68 -3.07
N GLY A 129 -13.07 -34.76 -3.31
CA GLY A 129 -12.74 -33.68 -2.37
C GLY A 129 -11.92 -34.16 -1.16
N HIS A 130 -11.41 -35.39 -1.19
CA HIS A 130 -10.51 -35.91 -0.17
C HIS A 130 -9.09 -35.65 -0.62
N GLY A 131 -8.47 -34.60 -0.07
CA GLY A 131 -7.04 -34.35 -0.24
C GLY A 131 -6.27 -35.62 0.05
N THR A 132 -5.43 -36.05 -0.89
CA THR A 132 -4.62 -37.26 -0.73
C THR A 132 -3.67 -37.07 0.46
N ALA A 133 -3.89 -37.79 1.56
CA ALA A 133 -3.04 -37.73 2.75
C ALA A 133 -1.62 -38.29 2.49
N PRO A 134 -0.66 -37.95 3.38
CA PRO A 134 0.24 -36.81 3.27
C PRO A 134 1.39 -37.10 2.30
N GLU A 135 1.63 -36.21 1.33
CA GLU A 135 2.81 -36.30 0.45
C GLU A 135 3.84 -35.23 0.86
N VAL A 136 5.11 -35.64 0.94
CA VAL A 136 6.28 -34.77 1.10
C VAL A 136 6.22 -33.62 0.07
N PRO A 137 6.42 -32.35 0.47
CA PRO A 137 6.19 -31.22 -0.43
C PRO A 137 7.16 -31.24 -1.62
N SER A 138 6.60 -31.04 -2.81
CA SER A 138 7.35 -30.92 -4.06
C SER A 138 8.20 -29.64 -4.07
N PRO A 139 9.43 -29.67 -4.58
CA PRO A 139 10.28 -28.48 -4.67
C PRO A 139 9.72 -27.38 -5.57
N LEU A 140 9.93 -26.12 -5.18
CA LEU A 140 9.48 -24.92 -5.89
C LEU A 140 10.52 -24.44 -6.92
N ASP A 141 10.13 -24.34 -8.19
CA ASP A 141 10.89 -23.70 -9.28
C ASP A 141 9.95 -22.78 -10.07
N LEU A 142 10.31 -21.51 -10.28
CA LEU A 142 9.42 -20.48 -10.87
C LEU A 142 9.77 -20.26 -12.34
N ASP A 143 8.79 -20.40 -13.26
CA ASP A 143 8.98 -20.08 -14.67
C ASP A 143 8.72 -18.58 -14.94
N PRO A 144 9.73 -17.81 -15.38
CA PRO A 144 9.62 -16.36 -15.53
C PRO A 144 8.76 -15.88 -16.71
N PHE A 145 8.25 -16.78 -17.57
CA PHE A 145 7.49 -16.41 -18.78
C PHE A 145 6.00 -16.81 -18.76
N GLY A 146 5.41 -17.02 -17.58
CA GLY A 146 3.95 -17.06 -17.40
C GLY A 146 3.31 -18.44 -17.32
N ALA A 147 4.09 -19.52 -17.13
CA ALA A 147 3.56 -20.85 -16.86
C ALA A 147 3.39 -21.17 -15.36
N GLY A 148 3.75 -20.25 -14.46
CA GLY A 148 3.71 -20.47 -13.01
C GLY A 148 4.86 -21.37 -12.51
N VAL A 149 4.62 -22.07 -11.40
CA VAL A 149 5.61 -22.94 -10.75
C VAL A 149 5.77 -24.26 -11.54
N ARG A 150 6.99 -24.60 -11.95
CA ARG A 150 7.31 -25.89 -12.58
C ARG A 150 7.90 -26.88 -11.58
N ARG A 151 7.65 -28.17 -11.80
CA ARG A 151 8.33 -29.27 -11.09
C ARG A 151 9.71 -29.50 -11.71
N GLY A 152 10.77 -28.95 -11.10
CA GLY A 152 12.12 -29.55 -11.14
C GLY A 152 13.31 -28.65 -11.49
N GLY A 153 14.22 -28.48 -10.52
CA GLY A 153 15.61 -28.02 -10.70
C GLY A 153 16.19 -27.36 -9.45
N THR A 154 17.05 -28.06 -8.69
CA THR A 154 17.52 -27.73 -7.31
C THR A 154 16.40 -27.54 -6.29
N ALA A 155 16.06 -28.64 -5.60
CA ALA A 155 14.95 -28.74 -4.70
C ALA A 155 15.12 -27.91 -3.40
N LEU A 156 14.27 -26.92 -3.18
CA LEU A 156 13.98 -26.41 -1.84
C LEU A 156 12.75 -27.17 -1.31
N THR A 157 13.01 -28.21 -0.51
CA THR A 157 11.99 -28.75 0.41
C THR A 157 11.63 -27.69 1.42
N HIS A 158 10.34 -27.67 1.84
CA HIS A 158 9.79 -26.77 2.87
C HIS A 158 10.84 -26.49 3.94
N PRO A 159 11.47 -25.30 3.96
CA PRO A 159 12.19 -24.91 5.15
C PRO A 159 11.11 -24.81 6.24
N GLY A 160 11.37 -25.19 7.49
CA GLY A 160 10.33 -25.17 8.54
C GLY A 160 9.54 -23.86 8.60
N GLU A 161 8.47 -23.83 9.41
CA GLU A 161 7.47 -22.74 9.57
C GLU A 161 8.02 -21.28 9.68
N GLU A 162 9.33 -21.12 9.76
CA GLU A 162 10.08 -19.89 9.96
C GLU A 162 10.56 -19.16 8.69
N THR A 163 10.36 -19.69 7.46
CA THR A 163 11.19 -19.22 6.33
C THR A 163 10.43 -18.53 5.20
N LEU A 164 10.77 -17.25 5.00
CA LEU A 164 10.47 -16.46 3.81
C LEU A 164 11.32 -16.94 2.61
N LEU A 165 10.69 -17.27 1.49
CA LEU A 165 11.39 -17.65 0.26
C LEU A 165 11.30 -16.54 -0.78
N VAL A 166 12.46 -16.13 -1.31
CA VAL A 166 12.54 -15.02 -2.27
C VAL A 166 13.20 -15.49 -3.56
N PHE A 167 12.64 -15.08 -4.69
CA PHE A 167 13.09 -15.43 -6.02
C PHE A 167 13.23 -14.18 -6.88
N GLY A 168 14.20 -14.19 -7.80
CA GLY A 168 14.33 -13.16 -8.82
C GLY A 168 13.13 -13.15 -9.77
N GLU A 169 13.01 -12.09 -10.56
CA GLU A 169 12.05 -12.04 -11.66
C GLU A 169 12.28 -13.16 -12.68
N ASP A 170 13.52 -13.65 -12.77
CA ASP A 170 13.92 -14.82 -13.58
C ASP A 170 13.59 -16.18 -12.92
N GLY A 171 12.91 -16.17 -11.77
CA GLY A 171 12.50 -17.38 -11.03
C GLY A 171 13.58 -18.02 -10.17
N ARG A 172 14.82 -17.52 -10.20
CA ARG A 172 15.92 -18.09 -9.41
C ARG A 172 15.79 -17.77 -7.93
N HIS A 173 16.01 -18.76 -7.06
CA HIS A 173 16.02 -18.54 -5.61
C HIS A 173 17.17 -17.62 -5.16
N LEU A 174 16.86 -16.72 -4.22
CA LEU A 174 17.76 -15.70 -3.69
C LEU A 174 17.96 -15.89 -2.17
N PRO A 175 18.94 -16.70 -1.74
CA PRO A 175 19.13 -17.06 -0.33
C PRO A 175 19.83 -15.98 0.53
N GLY A 176 20.03 -14.77 0.03
CA GLY A 176 20.88 -13.76 0.65
C GLY A 176 20.41 -12.33 0.40
N GLU A 177 21.34 -11.42 0.11
CA GLU A 177 20.97 -10.03 -0.22
C GLU A 177 20.10 -9.99 -1.50
N LEU A 178 18.92 -9.37 -1.38
CA LEU A 178 17.90 -9.28 -2.43
C LEU A 178 18.24 -8.17 -3.44
N PRO A 179 17.88 -8.27 -4.73
CA PRO A 179 18.10 -7.19 -5.69
C PRO A 179 17.16 -6.01 -5.46
N GLU A 180 17.57 -4.83 -5.91
CA GLU A 180 16.71 -3.63 -5.97
C GLU A 180 15.75 -3.69 -7.18
N ALA A 181 15.00 -4.77 -7.31
CA ALA A 181 14.12 -5.05 -8.44
C ALA A 181 12.81 -5.70 -7.95
N ALA A 182 11.93 -6.02 -8.89
CA ALA A 182 10.80 -6.88 -8.60
C ALA A 182 11.30 -8.27 -8.21
N VAL A 183 10.74 -8.84 -7.15
CA VAL A 183 11.04 -10.21 -6.70
C VAL A 183 9.73 -10.95 -6.45
N TRP A 184 9.78 -12.26 -6.62
CA TRP A 184 8.71 -13.15 -6.20
C TRP A 184 8.98 -13.61 -4.77
N VAL A 185 7.94 -13.64 -3.95
CA VAL A 185 8.01 -13.98 -2.54
C VAL A 185 6.97 -15.03 -2.22
N ALA A 186 7.42 -16.18 -1.74
CA ALA A 186 6.56 -17.21 -1.19
C ALA A 186 6.62 -17.18 0.34
N HIS A 187 5.45 -17.06 0.98
CA HIS A 187 5.34 -16.99 2.44
C HIS A 187 4.02 -17.59 2.96
N PRO A 188 3.93 -17.96 4.27
CA PRO A 188 2.67 -18.33 4.89
C PRO A 188 1.64 -17.19 4.80
N GLY A 189 0.43 -17.50 4.35
CA GLY A 189 -0.64 -16.55 4.08
C GLY A 189 -1.32 -15.97 5.31
N ASP A 190 -1.03 -16.51 6.49
CA ASP A 190 -1.40 -16.01 7.81
C ASP A 190 -0.35 -15.06 8.41
N ARG A 191 0.77 -14.82 7.71
CA ARG A 191 1.84 -13.92 8.13
C ARG A 191 2.05 -12.80 7.12
N ASP A 192 2.09 -11.57 7.64
CA ASP A 192 2.30 -10.38 6.82
C ASP A 192 3.77 -10.18 6.46
N LEU A 193 3.99 -9.70 5.23
CA LEU A 193 5.28 -9.18 4.80
C LEU A 193 5.46 -7.76 5.35
N ILE A 194 6.66 -7.48 5.85
CA ILE A 194 7.06 -6.17 6.38
C ILE A 194 8.38 -5.70 5.77
N ALA A 195 8.52 -4.38 5.64
CA ALA A 195 9.72 -3.68 5.17
C ALA A 195 9.87 -2.33 5.88
N ASP A 196 10.96 -1.59 5.63
CA ASP A 196 11.11 -0.21 6.13
C ASP A 196 10.22 0.82 5.41
N ILE A 197 9.58 0.40 4.32
CA ILE A 197 8.62 1.18 3.54
C ILE A 197 7.35 0.36 3.31
N PRO A 198 6.21 0.98 2.97
CA PRO A 198 5.02 0.24 2.54
C PRO A 198 5.32 -0.67 1.34
N ILE A 199 4.90 -1.93 1.42
CA ILE A 199 5.14 -2.93 0.37
C ILE A 199 4.17 -2.69 -0.79
N ARG A 200 4.72 -2.60 -2.00
CA ARG A 200 3.93 -2.54 -3.24
C ARG A 200 3.87 -3.92 -3.89
N ILE A 201 2.69 -4.54 -3.86
CA ILE A 201 2.39 -5.77 -4.59
C ILE A 201 2.20 -5.42 -6.07
N ILE A 202 2.92 -6.13 -6.94
CA ILE A 202 2.84 -6.01 -8.41
C ILE A 202 1.84 -7.02 -8.95
N ALA A 203 1.91 -8.27 -8.48
CA ALA A 203 1.08 -9.37 -8.92
C ALA A 203 0.96 -10.46 -7.82
N GLU A 204 -0.09 -11.27 -7.92
CA GLU A 204 -0.26 -12.48 -7.10
C GLU A 204 -0.37 -13.69 -8.04
N SER A 205 0.11 -14.84 -7.59
CA SER A 205 0.11 -16.08 -8.36
C SER A 205 -0.21 -17.28 -7.46
N PHE A 206 -0.56 -18.40 -8.08
CA PHE A 206 -0.90 -19.63 -7.39
C PHE A 206 0.35 -20.51 -7.18
N LEU A 207 0.43 -21.13 -6.01
CA LEU A 207 1.42 -22.17 -5.70
C LEU A 207 0.88 -23.55 -6.08
N PRO A 208 1.75 -24.53 -6.37
CA PRO A 208 1.32 -25.89 -6.70
C PRO A 208 0.77 -26.61 -5.46
N SER A 209 0.08 -27.72 -5.70
CA SER A 209 -0.41 -28.62 -4.64
C SER A 209 0.69 -28.99 -3.65
N GLY A 210 0.42 -28.85 -2.34
CA GLY A 210 1.37 -29.08 -1.25
C GLY A 210 1.92 -27.81 -0.59
N TRP A 211 1.48 -26.63 -1.05
CA TRP A 211 1.77 -25.31 -0.47
C TRP A 211 0.50 -24.65 0.08
N ASP A 212 -0.46 -25.46 0.54
CA ASP A 212 -1.72 -24.96 1.10
C ASP A 212 -1.45 -24.03 2.29
N GLY A 213 -2.14 -22.89 2.32
CA GLY A 213 -1.91 -21.84 3.31
C GLY A 213 -0.74 -20.91 3.00
N TRP A 214 0.02 -21.11 1.92
CA TRP A 214 1.05 -20.17 1.47
C TRP A 214 0.55 -19.25 0.34
N ARG A 215 1.18 -18.09 0.21
CA ARG A 215 0.94 -17.10 -0.83
C ARG A 215 2.20 -16.91 -1.66
N LEU A 216 2.03 -16.65 -2.95
CA LEU A 216 3.08 -16.24 -3.86
C LEU A 216 2.75 -14.86 -4.43
N THR A 217 3.53 -13.87 -4.05
CA THR A 217 3.33 -12.47 -4.45
C THR A 217 4.57 -11.93 -5.10
N GLN A 218 4.42 -11.24 -6.23
CA GLN A 218 5.47 -10.40 -6.79
C GLN A 218 5.40 -9.04 -6.12
N ILE A 219 6.51 -8.59 -5.54
CA ILE A 219 6.60 -7.29 -4.88
C ILE A 219 7.73 -6.46 -5.48
N SER A 220 7.56 -5.14 -5.45
CA SER A 220 8.61 -4.20 -5.79
C SER A 220 9.48 -3.91 -4.57
N LEU A 221 10.78 -4.24 -4.63
CA LEU A 221 11.76 -3.81 -3.62
C LEU A 221 12.40 -2.45 -3.96
N ALA A 222 11.88 -1.73 -4.95
CA ALA A 222 12.34 -0.38 -5.26
C ALA A 222 12.24 0.52 -4.01
N ASN A 223 13.38 1.02 -3.53
CA ASN A 223 13.56 1.83 -2.32
C ASN A 223 13.43 1.11 -0.96
N ALA A 224 13.15 -0.20 -0.94
CA ALA A 224 13.16 -0.99 0.29
C ALA A 224 14.61 -1.31 0.70
N ALA A 225 14.87 -1.26 2.00
CA ALA A 225 16.18 -1.51 2.59
C ALA A 225 16.28 -2.94 3.16
N TRP A 226 15.16 -3.52 3.56
CA TRP A 226 15.04 -4.92 3.96
C TRP A 226 13.60 -5.43 3.75
N LEU A 227 13.45 -6.75 3.72
CA LEU A 227 12.19 -7.48 3.66
C LEU A 227 12.17 -8.56 4.76
N ALA A 228 11.05 -8.76 5.44
CA ALA A 228 10.88 -9.85 6.40
C ALA A 228 9.41 -10.29 6.51
N LEU A 229 9.17 -11.39 7.20
CA LEU A 229 7.87 -11.66 7.82
C LEU A 229 7.76 -10.92 9.15
N ALA A 230 6.54 -10.64 9.61
CA ALA A 230 6.28 -9.87 10.83
C ALA A 230 7.14 -10.31 12.05
N ASP A 231 7.36 -11.61 12.21
CA ASP A 231 8.20 -12.21 13.28
C ASP A 231 9.36 -13.03 12.70
N GLY A 232 9.85 -12.66 11.51
CA GLY A 232 10.89 -13.39 10.79
C GLY A 232 12.25 -12.66 10.74
N PRO A 233 13.31 -13.36 10.31
CA PRO A 233 14.60 -12.73 10.05
C PRO A 233 14.50 -11.71 8.90
N ARG A 234 15.33 -10.66 8.96
CA ARG A 234 15.37 -9.60 7.94
C ARG A 234 16.32 -9.95 6.81
N HIS A 235 15.82 -9.88 5.58
CA HIS A 235 16.57 -10.05 4.34
C HIS A 235 16.95 -8.68 3.76
N PRO A 236 18.25 -8.31 3.70
CA PRO A 236 18.68 -7.00 3.21
C PRO A 236 18.57 -6.86 1.68
N VAL A 237 18.34 -5.65 1.17
CA VAL A 237 18.29 -5.35 -0.27
C VAL A 237 19.60 -4.71 -0.77
N ARG A 238 20.24 -5.31 -1.77
CA ARG A 238 21.49 -4.87 -2.43
C ARG A 238 21.42 -3.43 -2.90
N GLY A 239 22.52 -2.71 -2.70
CA GLY A 239 22.77 -1.42 -3.33
C GLY A 239 21.98 -0.23 -2.77
N ARG A 240 20.96 -0.44 -1.93
CA ARG A 240 20.06 0.65 -1.47
C ARG A 240 19.83 0.79 0.02
N VAL A 241 20.41 -0.06 0.85
CA VAL A 241 20.54 0.25 2.28
C VAL A 241 21.70 1.26 2.39
N ARG A 242 21.40 2.55 2.19
CA ARG A 242 22.30 3.63 2.60
C ARG A 242 22.01 3.96 4.06
N PRO A 243 23.01 4.37 4.85
CA PRO A 243 22.75 4.99 6.14
C PRO A 243 21.74 6.12 5.99
N ARG A 244 20.77 6.22 6.90
CA ARG A 244 19.77 7.30 6.91
C ARG A 244 19.76 7.99 8.26
N LEU A 245 19.84 9.31 8.25
CA LEU A 245 19.47 10.11 9.42
C LEU A 245 17.94 10.16 9.50
N LEU A 246 17.40 9.73 10.63
CA LEU A 246 15.99 9.83 10.95
C LEU A 246 15.74 11.22 11.54
N ILE A 247 15.35 12.14 10.67
CA ILE A 247 15.07 13.54 11.01
C ILE A 247 13.62 13.62 11.53
N GLU A 248 13.46 14.08 12.77
CA GLU A 248 12.15 14.37 13.36
C GLU A 248 11.57 15.70 12.84
N GLU A 249 10.35 16.05 13.27
CA GLU A 249 9.72 17.30 12.88
C GLU A 249 10.56 18.50 13.37
N PRO A 250 10.97 19.43 12.46
CA PRO A 250 11.70 20.62 12.86
C PRO A 250 10.91 21.51 13.81
N THR A 251 11.61 22.28 14.64
CA THR A 251 10.97 23.25 15.53
C THR A 251 10.22 24.29 14.68
N PRO A 252 8.88 24.36 14.78
CA PRO A 252 8.08 25.20 13.89
C PRO A 252 8.53 26.66 13.92
N GLY A 253 8.63 27.26 12.75
CA GLY A 253 8.96 28.68 12.61
C GLY A 253 10.40 29.05 12.94
N LEU A 254 11.30 28.09 13.18
CA LEU A 254 12.73 28.36 13.35
C LEU A 254 13.54 27.93 12.13
N ALA A 255 14.38 28.83 11.65
CA ALA A 255 15.32 28.58 10.58
C ALA A 255 16.75 28.93 11.00
N GLY A 256 17.68 28.04 10.68
CA GLY A 256 19.11 28.26 10.84
C GLY A 256 19.71 29.09 9.70
N PRO A 257 21.04 29.24 9.70
CA PRO A 257 21.77 29.90 8.64
C PRO A 257 21.42 29.32 7.25
N GLY A 258 21.09 30.20 6.29
CA GLY A 258 20.70 29.77 4.93
C GLY A 258 19.30 29.17 4.84
N GLY A 259 18.47 29.31 5.87
CA GLY A 259 17.08 28.81 5.87
C GLY A 259 16.94 27.33 6.23
N SER A 260 17.98 26.71 6.78
CA SER A 260 17.93 25.30 7.18
C SER A 260 16.91 25.05 8.30
N PRO A 261 16.19 23.92 8.31
CA PRO A 261 15.31 23.57 9.43
C PRO A 261 16.14 23.35 10.70
N VAL A 262 15.61 23.82 11.84
CA VAL A 262 16.23 23.64 13.16
C VAL A 262 15.59 22.46 13.87
N LEU A 263 16.40 21.50 14.30
CA LEU A 263 15.94 20.33 15.04
C LEU A 263 16.14 20.55 16.56
N ALA A 264 15.11 20.24 17.34
CA ALA A 264 15.16 20.26 18.81
C ALA A 264 15.81 19.00 19.40
N ALA A 265 15.89 17.92 18.63
CA ALA A 265 16.48 16.65 19.04
C ALA A 265 17.51 16.18 18.00
N PRO A 266 18.63 15.56 18.45
CA PRO A 266 19.59 14.97 17.52
C PRO A 266 18.95 13.84 16.71
N PRO A 267 19.10 13.81 15.38
CA PRO A 267 18.54 12.74 14.58
C PRO A 267 19.26 11.41 14.87
N ALA A 268 18.48 10.33 14.92
CA ALA A 268 19.01 8.98 15.06
C ALA A 268 19.61 8.49 13.74
N LEU A 269 20.63 7.63 13.80
CA LEU A 269 21.20 7.00 12.61
C LEU A 269 20.63 5.60 12.43
N ARG A 270 19.99 5.35 11.29
CA ARG A 270 19.61 4.00 10.87
C ARG A 270 20.67 3.44 9.94
N LEU A 271 21.33 2.38 10.39
CA LEU A 271 22.38 1.71 9.65
C LEU A 271 21.88 0.44 8.96
N PRO A 272 22.38 0.17 7.76
CA PRO A 272 22.39 -1.17 7.18
C PRO A 272 23.20 -2.18 7.98
N ALA A 273 22.97 -3.47 7.72
CA ALA A 273 23.91 -4.50 8.12
C ALA A 273 25.31 -4.23 7.51
N GLY A 274 26.36 -4.56 8.27
CA GLY A 274 27.75 -4.38 7.85
C GLY A 274 28.52 -3.37 8.72
N THR A 275 29.78 -3.15 8.37
CA THR A 275 30.69 -2.25 9.09
C THR A 275 30.65 -0.85 8.49
N TRP A 276 30.30 0.13 9.31
CA TRP A 276 30.18 1.54 8.93
C TRP A 276 31.12 2.40 9.76
N LEU A 277 31.71 3.39 9.12
CA LEU A 277 32.49 4.45 9.76
C LEU A 277 31.66 5.72 9.73
N ALA A 278 31.41 6.31 10.90
CA ALA A 278 30.72 7.57 11.03
C ALA A 278 31.68 8.68 11.46
N THR A 279 31.50 9.87 10.90
CA THR A 279 32.14 11.08 11.38
C THR A 279 31.10 12.17 11.56
N VAL A 280 31.28 12.98 12.60
CA VAL A 280 30.48 14.17 12.84
C VAL A 280 31.42 15.37 12.81
N GLN A 281 31.05 16.37 12.02
CA GLN A 281 31.81 17.60 11.85
C GLN A 281 30.92 18.80 12.24
N PRO A 282 31.16 19.42 13.41
CA PRO A 282 30.60 20.73 13.70
C PRO A 282 31.11 21.79 12.71
N ALA A 283 30.27 22.76 12.35
CA ALA A 283 30.66 23.86 11.48
C ALA A 283 31.89 24.60 12.04
N GLY A 284 32.90 24.81 11.20
CA GLY A 284 34.18 25.43 11.59
C GLY A 284 35.13 24.52 12.37
N ALA A 285 34.76 23.26 12.64
CA ALA A 285 35.62 22.27 13.29
C ALA A 285 36.10 21.17 12.31
N ARG A 286 37.09 20.39 12.74
CA ARG A 286 37.55 19.21 12.00
C ARG A 286 36.56 18.05 12.23
N PRO A 287 36.34 17.18 11.22
CA PRO A 287 35.57 15.95 11.40
C PRO A 287 36.16 15.08 12.50
N ALA A 288 35.34 14.59 13.42
CA ALA A 288 35.73 13.64 14.45
C ALA A 288 35.08 12.28 14.21
N PRO A 289 35.79 11.16 14.44
CA PRO A 289 35.19 9.83 14.44
C PRO A 289 34.09 9.72 15.50
N ALA A 290 32.92 9.25 15.08
CA ALA A 290 31.76 9.01 15.92
C ALA A 290 31.41 7.52 15.94
N ASP A 291 30.82 7.06 17.05
CA ASP A 291 30.25 5.72 17.10
C ASP A 291 28.96 5.71 16.27
N PRO A 292 28.83 4.86 15.24
CA PRO A 292 27.59 4.76 14.49
C PRO A 292 26.35 4.38 15.34
N ALA A 293 26.55 3.73 16.49
CA ALA A 293 25.46 3.42 17.43
C ALA A 293 25.04 4.63 18.29
N ASP A 294 25.94 5.59 18.50
CA ASP A 294 25.65 6.85 19.19
C ASP A 294 26.52 7.97 18.62
N LEU A 295 26.00 8.58 17.54
CA LEU A 295 26.70 9.61 16.77
C LEU A 295 27.13 10.81 17.62
N TRP A 296 26.38 11.09 18.69
CA TRP A 296 26.40 12.37 19.37
C TRP A 296 27.05 12.30 20.76
N ALA A 297 27.34 11.09 21.28
CA ALA A 297 27.87 10.85 22.63
C ALA A 297 29.11 11.69 22.99
N ARG A 298 29.99 11.92 22.02
CA ARG A 298 31.28 12.59 22.24
C ARG A 298 31.22 14.12 22.17
N LEU A 299 30.06 14.67 21.85
CA LEU A 299 29.87 16.12 21.73
C LEU A 299 29.30 16.70 23.03
N PRO A 300 29.72 17.91 23.43
CA PRO A 300 29.18 18.57 24.61
C PRO A 300 27.69 18.88 24.43
N ARG A 301 26.91 18.63 25.48
CA ARG A 301 25.47 18.90 25.51
C ARG A 301 25.19 20.25 26.19
N PRO A 302 24.13 20.98 25.77
CA PRO A 302 23.25 20.69 24.63
C PRO A 302 23.94 20.94 23.28
N LEU A 303 23.58 20.17 22.25
CA LEU A 303 24.09 20.36 20.89
C LEU A 303 23.55 21.66 20.30
N LEU A 304 24.45 22.56 19.91
CA LEU A 304 24.11 23.81 19.25
C LEU A 304 25.00 24.08 18.05
N GLY A 305 24.39 24.20 16.87
CA GLY A 305 25.08 24.57 15.64
C GLY A 305 24.66 23.76 14.42
N THR A 306 25.42 23.92 13.33
CA THR A 306 25.29 23.11 12.12
C THR A 306 26.31 21.99 12.15
N PHE A 307 25.87 20.77 11.89
CA PHE A 307 26.68 19.56 11.92
C PHE A 307 26.56 18.82 10.59
N THR A 308 27.70 18.41 10.05
CA THR A 308 27.76 17.50 8.91
C THR A 308 28.06 16.10 9.41
N VAL A 309 27.16 15.16 9.12
CA VAL A 309 27.31 13.74 9.43
C VAL A 309 27.68 13.02 8.14
N ASP A 310 28.81 12.33 8.15
CA ASP A 310 29.29 11.50 7.03
C ASP A 310 29.40 10.05 7.50
N VAL A 311 28.68 9.15 6.84
CA VAL A 311 28.64 7.72 7.18
C VAL A 311 28.96 6.90 5.95
N ARG A 312 30.03 6.10 6.00
CA ARG A 312 30.57 5.37 4.85
C ARG A 312 31.01 3.95 5.20
N ASP A 313 30.88 3.04 4.23
CA ASP A 313 31.43 1.69 4.29
C ASP A 313 32.90 1.67 3.80
N ALA A 314 33.55 0.51 3.91
CA ALA A 314 34.93 0.30 3.43
C ALA A 314 35.10 0.50 1.91
N ARG A 315 34.00 0.50 1.14
CA ARG A 315 33.98 0.71 -0.31
C ARG A 315 33.68 2.17 -0.67
N GLY A 316 33.58 3.06 0.31
CA GLY A 316 33.29 4.49 0.11
C GLY A 316 31.82 4.79 -0.18
N ARG A 317 30.91 3.82 -0.06
CA ARG A 317 29.46 4.06 -0.22
C ARG A 317 28.90 4.59 1.09
N GLY A 318 28.02 5.58 1.03
CA GLY A 318 27.59 6.27 2.24
C GLY A 318 26.51 7.31 2.03
N THR A 319 26.25 8.06 3.10
CA THR A 319 25.48 9.31 3.07
C THR A 319 26.29 10.42 3.74
N ARG A 320 26.09 11.64 3.26
CA ARG A 320 26.60 12.85 3.88
C ARG A 320 25.47 13.86 3.98
N GLU A 321 25.09 14.19 5.21
CA GLU A 321 23.94 15.04 5.49
C GLU A 321 24.35 16.19 6.41
N THR A 322 23.73 17.34 6.23
CA THR A 322 23.95 18.52 7.08
C THR A 322 22.67 18.85 7.82
N VAL A 323 22.77 18.97 9.14
CA VAL A 323 21.63 19.29 10.02
C VAL A 323 21.97 20.48 10.91
N THR A 324 20.96 21.31 11.21
CA THR A 324 21.09 22.40 12.19
C THR A 324 20.34 22.00 13.45
N LEU A 325 21.04 22.01 14.58
CA LEU A 325 20.55 21.56 15.89
C LEU A 325 20.58 22.69 16.90
N ALA A 326 19.50 22.79 17.67
CA ALA A 326 19.43 23.54 18.91
C ALA A 326 18.72 22.64 19.93
N GLU A 327 19.48 21.76 20.57
CA GLU A 327 18.94 20.68 21.40
C GLU A 327 18.10 21.22 22.57
N GLY A 328 16.86 20.75 22.68
CA GLY A 328 15.91 21.17 23.70
C GLY A 328 15.28 22.55 23.47
N LEU A 329 15.55 23.21 22.33
CA LEU A 329 14.89 24.46 21.98
C LEU A 329 13.46 24.20 21.51
N SER A 330 12.50 24.88 22.13
CA SER A 330 11.10 24.88 21.74
C SER A 330 10.61 26.29 21.45
N ALA A 331 9.66 26.43 20.52
CA ALA A 331 8.98 27.68 20.22
C ALA A 331 7.48 27.50 20.38
N ARG A 332 6.83 28.44 21.07
CA ARG A 332 5.37 28.52 21.20
C ARG A 332 4.91 29.87 20.69
N TYR A 333 3.76 29.88 20.03
CA TYR A 333 3.19 31.06 19.41
C TYR A 333 1.75 31.26 19.91
N ASP A 334 1.40 32.48 20.29
CA ASP A 334 0.04 32.87 20.64
C ASP A 334 -0.39 34.12 19.84
N PRO A 335 -1.29 34.00 18.85
CA PRO A 335 -1.96 32.77 18.40
C PRO A 335 -1.00 31.77 17.70
N PRO A 336 -1.36 30.48 17.62
CA PRO A 336 -0.51 29.44 17.03
C PRO A 336 -0.29 29.58 15.52
N VAL A 337 -1.23 30.23 14.82
CA VAL A 337 -1.12 30.58 13.40
C VAL A 337 -1.63 32.00 13.22
N ARG A 338 -0.83 32.83 12.54
CA ARG A 338 -1.21 34.20 12.19
C ARG A 338 -2.11 34.17 10.96
N LEU A 339 -3.36 34.55 11.13
CA LEU A 339 -4.33 34.63 10.04
C LEU A 339 -4.35 36.06 9.49
N PHE A 340 -4.85 36.27 8.28
CA PHE A 340 -4.98 37.63 7.77
C PHE A 340 -5.98 38.46 8.59
N ASP A 341 -5.64 39.73 8.72
CA ASP A 341 -6.44 40.83 9.24
C ASP A 341 -6.33 42.00 8.23
N ASP A 342 -6.98 43.13 8.51
CA ASP A 342 -7.16 44.26 7.55
C ASP A 342 -5.85 44.85 6.95
N GLY A 343 -4.67 44.47 7.43
CA GLY A 343 -3.38 44.96 6.95
C GLY A 343 -2.21 43.97 6.97
N GLY A 344 -2.47 42.67 7.10
CA GLY A 344 -1.41 41.65 7.20
C GLY A 344 -1.77 40.54 8.18
N PRO A 345 -0.82 39.67 8.55
CA PRO A 345 -1.10 38.61 9.51
C PRO A 345 -1.31 39.19 10.91
N THR A 346 -2.22 38.61 11.67
CA THR A 346 -2.50 39.00 13.07
C THR A 346 -1.20 39.08 13.87
N PRO A 347 -1.07 40.03 14.81
CA PRO A 347 0.06 40.05 15.74
C PRO A 347 0.20 38.72 16.49
N VAL A 348 1.41 38.39 16.90
CA VAL A 348 1.70 37.15 17.64
C VAL A 348 2.85 37.36 18.61
N ASP A 349 2.75 36.73 19.77
CA ASP A 349 3.86 36.57 20.69
C ASP A 349 4.51 35.19 20.51
N ALA A 350 5.82 35.18 20.38
CA ALA A 350 6.65 33.98 20.33
C ALA A 350 7.42 33.83 21.64
N LEU A 351 7.31 32.67 22.28
CA LEU A 351 7.99 32.32 23.52
C LEU A 351 8.93 31.14 23.29
N PHE A 352 10.16 31.24 23.76
CA PHE A 352 11.18 30.22 23.59
C PHE A 352 11.48 29.49 24.91
N GLY A 353 11.32 28.17 24.91
CA GLY A 353 11.72 27.30 26.00
C GLY A 353 13.06 26.64 25.71
N THR A 354 13.91 26.51 26.73
CA THR A 354 15.23 25.89 26.62
C THR A 354 15.46 24.86 27.73
N VAL A 355 16.49 24.05 27.55
CA VAL A 355 17.01 23.10 28.57
C VAL A 355 18.22 23.71 29.30
N PRO A 356 18.60 23.19 30.48
CA PRO A 356 19.82 23.62 31.17
C PRO A 356 21.05 23.60 30.25
N GLY A 357 21.85 24.67 30.28
CA GLY A 357 23.02 24.83 29.42
C GLY A 357 22.76 25.49 28.06
N LEU A 358 21.50 25.69 27.66
CA LEU A 358 21.11 26.48 26.50
C LEU A 358 20.42 27.77 26.92
N THR A 359 20.90 28.91 26.42
CA THR A 359 20.23 30.20 26.56
C THR A 359 19.79 30.74 25.20
N VAL A 360 18.73 31.53 25.20
CA VAL A 360 18.16 32.16 24.01
C VAL A 360 17.88 33.63 24.31
N ALA A 361 18.30 34.51 23.40
CA ALA A 361 18.13 35.94 23.53
C ALA A 361 17.60 36.55 22.21
N PRO A 362 16.48 37.30 22.26
CA PRO A 362 15.55 37.41 23.39
C PRO A 362 14.77 36.10 23.64
N GLN A 363 14.27 35.90 24.87
CA GLN A 363 13.46 34.73 25.25
C GLN A 363 11.99 34.84 24.77
N ALA A 364 11.56 36.06 24.44
CA ALA A 364 10.26 36.34 23.88
C ALA A 364 10.36 37.38 22.76
N LEU A 365 9.53 37.25 21.74
CA LEU A 365 9.42 38.19 20.63
C LEU A 365 7.95 38.50 20.37
N ALA A 366 7.58 39.78 20.35
CA ALA A 366 6.31 40.23 19.78
C ALA A 366 6.50 40.53 18.28
N PHE A 367 5.56 40.09 17.46
CA PHE A 367 5.52 40.40 16.03
C PHE A 367 4.30 41.26 15.72
N THR A 368 4.54 42.39 15.07
CA THR A 368 3.48 43.26 14.54
C THR A 368 2.93 42.72 13.21
N ARG A 369 1.88 43.35 12.68
CA ARG A 369 1.22 42.95 11.43
C ARG A 369 2.12 42.97 10.18
N THR A 370 3.20 43.76 10.18
CA THR A 370 4.12 43.88 9.05
C THR A 370 5.37 43.03 9.19
N GLU A 371 5.72 42.64 10.41
CA GLU A 371 6.91 41.85 10.70
C GLU A 371 6.63 40.37 10.48
N ILE A 372 7.29 39.75 9.51
CA ILE A 372 7.18 38.31 9.24
C ILE A 372 8.30 37.53 9.92
N THR A 373 9.50 38.12 10.00
CA THR A 373 10.72 37.45 10.47
C THR A 373 11.47 38.31 11.49
N ARG A 374 12.01 37.69 12.54
CA ARG A 374 12.91 38.34 13.51
C ARG A 374 14.05 37.40 13.90
N GLY A 375 15.18 37.93 14.34
CA GLY A 375 16.33 37.14 14.78
C GLY A 375 16.28 36.79 16.27
N ILE A 376 16.77 35.61 16.62
CA ILE A 376 17.18 35.24 17.98
C ILE A 376 18.60 34.69 17.95
N THR A 377 19.28 34.77 19.09
CA THR A 377 20.60 34.18 19.28
C THR A 377 20.52 33.12 20.37
N CYS A 378 20.94 31.91 20.05
CA CYS A 378 21.10 30.81 20.99
C CYS A 378 22.57 30.69 21.39
N VAL A 379 22.82 30.39 22.66
CA VAL A 379 24.17 30.19 23.22
C VAL A 379 24.21 28.93 24.06
N ALA A 380 25.21 28.08 23.83
CA ALA A 380 25.50 26.89 24.63
C ALA A 380 27.02 26.72 24.75
N GLY A 381 27.56 26.92 25.96
CA GLY A 381 29.01 26.93 26.18
C GLY A 381 29.71 28.00 25.36
N ASP A 382 30.65 27.58 24.49
CA ASP A 382 31.40 28.44 23.56
C ASP A 382 30.70 28.63 22.20
N ARG A 383 29.51 28.03 22.00
CA ARG A 383 28.78 28.05 20.74
C ARG A 383 27.71 29.12 20.73
N VAL A 384 27.65 29.83 19.61
CA VAL A 384 26.65 30.84 19.31
C VAL A 384 26.01 30.50 17.98
N LEU A 385 24.68 30.48 17.93
CA LEU A 385 23.91 30.23 16.71
C LEU A 385 22.82 31.29 16.57
N ALA A 386 22.90 32.08 15.50
CA ALA A 386 21.83 32.97 15.11
C ALA A 386 20.75 32.19 14.34
N LEU A 387 19.50 32.36 14.75
CA LEU A 387 18.33 31.76 14.13
C LEU A 387 17.36 32.85 13.66
N THR A 388 16.67 32.59 12.55
CA THR A 388 15.54 33.38 12.09
C THR A 388 14.24 32.75 12.57
N VAL A 389 13.43 33.54 13.24
CA VAL A 389 12.10 33.18 13.70
C VAL A 389 11.07 33.73 12.71
N THR A 390 10.31 32.83 12.11
CA THR A 390 9.17 33.12 11.24
C THR A 390 7.94 32.41 11.82
N PRO A 391 7.11 33.08 12.64
CA PRO A 391 5.93 32.45 13.19
C PRO A 391 5.03 31.88 12.10
N PRO A 392 4.35 30.75 12.34
CA PRO A 392 3.41 30.17 11.38
C PRO A 392 2.38 31.22 10.96
N HIS A 393 2.27 31.49 9.66
CA HIS A 393 1.35 32.48 9.12
C HIS A 393 0.69 32.01 7.83
N MET A 394 -0.53 32.49 7.63
CA MET A 394 -1.26 32.35 6.38
C MET A 394 -0.53 33.11 5.28
N ARG A 395 -0.51 32.55 4.07
CA ARG A 395 -0.05 33.23 2.85
C ARG A 395 -0.87 32.82 1.65
N VAL A 396 -0.92 33.71 0.66
CA VAL A 396 -1.67 33.51 -0.59
C VAL A 396 -0.72 33.69 -1.76
N LEU A 397 -0.70 32.72 -2.66
CA LEU A 397 -0.01 32.82 -3.95
C LEU A 397 -1.01 33.35 -4.97
N ALA A 398 -0.68 34.46 -5.62
CA ALA A 398 -1.40 34.99 -6.78
C ALA A 398 -0.39 35.21 -7.91
N GLY A 399 -0.70 34.70 -9.11
CA GLY A 399 0.26 34.68 -10.20
C GLY A 399 1.50 33.85 -9.86
N ARG A 400 2.62 34.52 -9.57
CA ARG A 400 3.91 33.88 -9.23
C ARG A 400 4.47 34.30 -7.88
N GLU A 401 3.76 35.14 -7.13
CA GLU A 401 4.26 35.75 -5.90
C GLU A 401 3.45 35.34 -4.68
N TRP A 402 4.15 35.06 -3.59
CA TRP A 402 3.53 34.81 -2.29
C TRP A 402 3.31 36.12 -1.54
N HIS A 403 2.11 36.29 -1.04
CA HIS A 403 1.69 37.47 -0.30
C HIS A 403 1.28 37.10 1.11
N THR A 404 1.61 37.98 2.05
CA THR A 404 1.33 37.83 3.49
C THR A 404 0.25 38.80 3.97
N ALA A 405 -0.52 39.40 3.06
CA ALA A 405 -1.64 40.27 3.37
C ALA A 405 -2.79 40.05 2.37
N PRO A 406 -4.02 40.48 2.70
CA PRO A 406 -5.12 40.48 1.76
C PRO A 406 -4.77 41.23 0.48
N LEU A 407 -5.10 40.64 -0.67
CA LEU A 407 -4.78 41.18 -1.98
C LEU A 407 -5.83 42.21 -2.44
N ARG A 408 -5.41 43.12 -3.31
CA ARG A 408 -6.31 43.91 -4.16
C ARG A 408 -6.03 43.51 -5.59
N LEU A 409 -7.03 42.95 -6.26
CA LEU A 409 -6.91 42.41 -7.61
C LEU A 409 -7.88 43.12 -8.54
N THR A 410 -7.50 43.24 -9.79
CA THR A 410 -8.35 43.64 -10.92
C THR A 410 -8.73 42.41 -11.76
N PRO A 411 -9.77 42.49 -12.63
CA PRO A 411 -10.17 41.39 -13.49
C PRO A 411 -9.04 40.85 -14.38
N GLU A 412 -8.09 41.71 -14.77
CA GLU A 412 -6.96 41.37 -15.63
C GLU A 412 -5.91 40.51 -14.92
N GLU A 413 -5.82 40.64 -13.60
CA GLU A 413 -4.87 39.90 -12.74
C GLU A 413 -5.44 38.53 -12.29
N LEU A 414 -6.68 38.20 -12.70
CA LEU A 414 -7.33 36.95 -12.30
C LEU A 414 -6.79 35.75 -13.08
N GLY A 415 -5.93 34.98 -12.41
CA GLY A 415 -5.50 33.64 -12.79
C GLY A 415 -6.04 32.59 -11.82
N SER A 416 -5.10 31.93 -11.15
CA SER A 416 -5.37 31.03 -10.03
C SER A 416 -4.82 31.58 -8.72
N LEU A 417 -5.42 31.15 -7.62
CA LEU A 417 -4.98 31.49 -6.27
C LEU A 417 -4.62 30.21 -5.53
N ARG A 418 -3.54 30.22 -4.75
CA ARG A 418 -3.23 29.14 -3.81
C ARG A 418 -3.18 29.68 -2.40
N LEU A 419 -3.94 29.05 -1.51
CA LEU A 419 -3.98 29.40 -0.10
C LEU A 419 -3.13 28.41 0.69
N GLU A 420 -2.27 28.92 1.56
CA GLU A 420 -1.53 28.13 2.54
C GLU A 420 -1.85 28.62 3.95
N ILE A 421 -2.34 27.70 4.78
CA ILE A 421 -2.59 27.92 6.19
C ILE A 421 -1.84 26.82 6.94
N PRO A 422 -0.82 27.15 7.75
CA PRO A 422 -0.10 26.17 8.55
C PRO A 422 -1.03 25.32 9.41
N GLY A 423 -0.76 24.02 9.50
CA GLY A 423 -1.56 23.05 10.28
C GLY A 423 -2.87 22.62 9.64
N VAL A 424 -3.19 23.07 8.42
CA VAL A 424 -4.44 22.74 7.72
C VAL A 424 -4.16 21.76 6.58
N ARG A 425 -4.68 20.54 6.69
CA ARG A 425 -4.50 19.49 5.66
C ARG A 425 -5.50 19.62 4.52
N GLU A 426 -6.77 19.89 4.84
CA GLU A 426 -7.84 20.07 3.86
C GLU A 426 -8.01 21.54 3.49
N ARG A 427 -8.01 21.84 2.19
CA ARG A 427 -8.12 23.22 1.72
C ARG A 427 -9.58 23.69 1.82
N PRO A 428 -9.87 24.75 2.60
CA PRO A 428 -11.24 25.20 2.81
C PRO A 428 -11.81 25.83 1.55
N PRO A 429 -13.13 25.79 1.32
CA PRO A 429 -13.73 26.58 0.26
C PRO A 429 -13.51 28.09 0.49
N ILE A 430 -13.36 28.85 -0.60
CA ILE A 430 -13.31 30.32 -0.56
C ILE A 430 -14.72 30.85 -0.79
N GLU A 431 -15.23 31.60 0.18
CA GLU A 431 -16.47 32.36 0.05
C GLU A 431 -16.22 33.60 -0.81
N VAL A 432 -17.02 33.76 -1.86
CA VAL A 432 -17.10 34.97 -2.68
C VAL A 432 -18.30 35.77 -2.19
N ARG A 433 -18.04 36.98 -1.69
CA ARG A 433 -19.07 37.82 -1.08
C ARG A 433 -19.19 39.15 -1.81
N ALA A 434 -20.42 39.59 -2.05
CA ALA A 434 -20.73 40.90 -2.63
C ALA A 434 -21.73 41.63 -1.71
N GLY A 435 -21.48 42.91 -1.41
CA GLY A 435 -22.31 43.67 -0.47
C GLY A 435 -22.43 43.02 0.92
N GLY A 436 -21.42 42.24 1.34
CA GLY A 436 -21.44 41.50 2.60
C GLY A 436 -22.24 40.20 2.58
N VAL A 437 -22.86 39.81 1.47
CA VAL A 437 -23.65 38.57 1.32
C VAL A 437 -22.83 37.51 0.58
N LEU A 438 -22.97 36.24 0.97
CA LEU A 438 -22.38 35.11 0.22
C LEU A 438 -23.12 34.95 -1.10
N VAL A 439 -22.41 35.10 -2.21
CA VAL A 439 -23.00 35.00 -3.56
C VAL A 439 -22.49 33.78 -4.32
N GLN A 440 -21.30 33.29 -4.00
CA GLN A 440 -20.67 32.15 -4.65
C GLN A 440 -19.64 31.50 -3.72
N GLU A 441 -19.35 30.22 -3.95
CA GLU A 441 -18.28 29.49 -3.26
C GLU A 441 -17.31 28.91 -4.30
N LEU A 442 -16.00 29.02 -4.04
CA LEU A 442 -14.94 28.43 -4.85
C LEU A 442 -14.30 27.26 -4.12
N THR A 443 -14.41 26.09 -4.74
CA THR A 443 -13.68 24.89 -4.31
C THR A 443 -12.33 24.80 -5.02
N PRO A 444 -11.28 24.32 -4.35
CA PRO A 444 -9.98 24.14 -4.97
C PRO A 444 -10.00 22.97 -5.97
N HIS A 445 -9.15 23.04 -7.01
CA HIS A 445 -8.86 21.92 -7.90
C HIS A 445 -8.02 20.83 -7.21
N ALA A 446 -7.74 19.71 -7.90
CA ALA A 446 -6.91 18.62 -7.36
C ALA A 446 -5.45 19.03 -7.04
N ASN A 447 -4.89 20.00 -7.78
CA ASN A 447 -3.60 20.64 -7.46
C ASN A 447 -3.72 21.65 -6.28
N GLY A 448 -4.96 21.90 -5.86
CA GLY A 448 -5.38 22.76 -4.77
C GLY A 448 -5.41 24.26 -5.08
N GLU A 449 -5.37 24.63 -6.36
CA GLU A 449 -5.55 26.01 -6.81
C GLU A 449 -7.04 26.37 -6.93
N TYR A 450 -7.37 27.62 -6.64
CA TYR A 450 -8.72 28.18 -6.76
C TYR A 450 -8.85 28.95 -8.08
N PRO A 451 -9.86 28.65 -8.92
CA PRO A 451 -10.01 29.29 -10.22
C PRO A 451 -10.69 30.67 -10.08
N LEU A 452 -9.89 31.73 -9.95
CA LEU A 452 -10.41 33.09 -9.72
C LEU A 452 -11.23 33.64 -10.88
N ARG A 453 -10.99 33.17 -12.11
CA ARG A 453 -11.78 33.57 -13.29
C ARG A 453 -13.27 33.31 -13.15
N ARG A 454 -13.70 32.37 -12.30
CA ARG A 454 -15.12 32.12 -12.01
C ARG A 454 -15.82 33.25 -11.27
N VAL A 455 -15.06 34.24 -10.78
CA VAL A 455 -15.57 35.40 -10.04
C VAL A 455 -15.84 36.60 -10.95
N LEU A 456 -15.43 36.54 -12.23
CA LEU A 456 -15.58 37.64 -13.19
C LEU A 456 -17.04 38.09 -13.34
N ASP A 457 -17.96 37.15 -13.52
CA ASP A 457 -19.39 37.45 -13.67
C ASP A 457 -19.96 38.11 -12.40
N THR A 458 -19.50 37.65 -11.23
CA THR A 458 -19.87 38.21 -9.93
C THR A 458 -19.40 39.66 -9.79
N VAL A 459 -18.16 39.96 -10.20
CA VAL A 459 -17.62 41.33 -10.17
C VAL A 459 -18.33 42.22 -11.18
N ALA A 460 -18.65 41.71 -12.37
CA ALA A 460 -19.41 42.45 -13.38
C ALA A 460 -20.83 42.80 -12.90
N ALA A 461 -21.50 41.86 -12.21
CA ALA A 461 -22.86 42.06 -11.71
C ALA A 461 -22.94 42.96 -10.47
N HIS A 462 -21.95 42.89 -9.57
CA HIS A 462 -22.01 43.55 -8.25
C HIS A 462 -20.99 44.68 -8.06
N GLY A 463 -20.15 44.95 -9.05
CA GLY A 463 -19.07 45.94 -9.01
C GLY A 463 -17.86 45.51 -8.18
N GLN A 464 -18.03 44.72 -7.11
CA GLN A 464 -16.92 44.27 -6.27
C GLN A 464 -17.20 42.90 -5.67
N ALA A 465 -16.15 42.09 -5.49
CA ALA A 465 -16.20 40.83 -4.77
C ALA A 465 -15.10 40.73 -3.71
N LEU A 466 -15.47 40.34 -2.49
CA LEU A 466 -14.56 39.95 -1.41
C LEU A 466 -14.38 38.44 -1.43
N LEU A 467 -13.15 37.98 -1.54
CA LEU A 467 -12.76 36.59 -1.30
C LEU A 467 -12.39 36.42 0.16
N ALA A 468 -13.02 35.47 0.84
CA ALA A 468 -12.74 35.18 2.24
C ALA A 468 -12.80 33.68 2.53
N VAL A 469 -12.13 33.24 3.59
CA VAL A 469 -12.31 31.88 4.14
C VAL A 469 -12.92 31.96 5.52
N ARG A 470 -13.80 31.00 5.84
CA ARG A 470 -14.40 30.90 7.17
C ARG A 470 -13.62 29.92 8.03
N ARG A 471 -13.17 30.39 9.19
CA ARG A 471 -12.39 29.61 10.16
C ARG A 471 -12.86 29.93 11.56
N HIS A 472 -13.27 28.90 12.31
CA HIS A 472 -13.81 29.04 13.67
C HIS A 472 -14.90 30.13 13.78
N GLY A 473 -15.80 30.18 12.79
CA GLY A 473 -16.89 31.16 12.74
C GLY A 473 -16.49 32.58 12.34
N ARG A 474 -15.20 32.86 12.11
CA ARG A 474 -14.70 34.17 11.66
C ARG A 474 -14.44 34.14 10.15
N LEU A 475 -14.81 35.22 9.47
CA LEU A 475 -14.43 35.47 8.07
C LEU A 475 -13.06 36.11 8.03
N ILE A 476 -12.16 35.52 7.24
CA ILE A 476 -10.78 35.98 7.06
C ILE A 476 -10.65 36.47 5.61
N PRO A 477 -10.41 37.76 5.36
CA PRO A 477 -10.28 38.29 4.02
C PRO A 477 -9.01 37.78 3.35
N LEU A 478 -9.13 37.37 2.09
CA LEU A 478 -8.01 36.91 1.26
C LEU A 478 -7.67 37.89 0.15
N ALA A 479 -8.70 38.40 -0.53
CA ALA A 479 -8.54 39.35 -1.61
C ALA A 479 -9.83 40.17 -1.82
N VAL A 480 -9.68 41.38 -2.32
CA VAL A 480 -10.78 42.19 -2.85
C VAL A 480 -10.56 42.34 -4.34
N ILE A 481 -11.57 41.98 -5.13
CA ILE A 481 -11.58 42.16 -6.57
C ILE A 481 -12.51 43.33 -6.90
N SER A 482 -11.95 44.39 -7.47
CA SER A 482 -12.67 45.59 -7.91
C SER A 482 -12.58 45.71 -9.44
N PRO A 483 -13.50 46.41 -10.12
CA PRO A 483 -13.39 46.59 -11.56
C PRO A 483 -12.12 47.40 -11.87
N ALA A 484 -11.59 47.25 -13.08
CA ALA A 484 -10.58 48.19 -13.55
C ALA A 484 -11.17 49.60 -13.47
N VAL A 485 -10.46 50.53 -12.83
CA VAL A 485 -10.82 51.94 -12.91
C VAL A 485 -10.69 52.30 -14.39
N PRO A 486 -11.77 52.75 -15.07
CA PRO A 486 -11.63 53.22 -16.44
C PRO A 486 -10.55 54.31 -16.44
N ALA A 487 -9.57 54.19 -17.34
CA ALA A 487 -8.61 55.26 -17.56
C ALA A 487 -9.40 56.57 -17.66
N ALA A 488 -8.98 57.60 -16.92
CA ALA A 488 -9.62 58.90 -16.99
C ALA A 488 -9.80 59.24 -18.48
N PRO A 489 -11.02 59.62 -18.92
CA PRO A 489 -11.23 59.97 -20.33
C PRO A 489 -10.16 60.98 -20.70
N ASP A 490 -9.43 60.68 -21.78
CA ASP A 490 -8.41 61.57 -22.30
C ASP A 490 -9.06 62.96 -22.45
N PRO A 491 -8.61 63.99 -21.70
CA PRO A 491 -9.22 65.31 -21.76
C PRO A 491 -9.13 65.94 -23.16
N TRP A 492 -8.39 65.31 -24.08
CA TRP A 492 -8.25 65.72 -25.48
C TRP A 492 -9.20 65.02 -26.46
N LEU A 493 -9.96 64.00 -26.02
CA LEU A 493 -11.02 63.40 -26.83
C LEU A 493 -12.36 64.07 -26.49
N CYS A 494 -12.57 65.27 -27.05
CA CYS A 494 -13.91 65.81 -27.23
C CYS A 494 -14.68 64.88 -28.18
N ASN A 495 -15.85 64.40 -27.75
CA ASN A 495 -16.80 63.72 -28.63
C ASN A 495 -17.27 64.67 -29.72
N ASP A 496 -17.09 64.27 -30.99
CA ASP A 496 -17.91 64.73 -32.12
C ASP A 496 -19.22 63.93 -32.20
#